data_AF-A0A2K1QXV5-F1
#
_entry.id   AF-A0A2K1QXV5-F1
#
_cell.length_a   1.000
_cell.length_b   1.000
_cell.length_c   1.000
_cell.angle_alpha   90.00
_cell.angle_beta   90.00
_cell.angle_gamma   90.00
#
_symmetry.space_group_name_H-M   'P 1'
#
loop_
_entity.id
_entity.type
_entity.pdbx_description
1 polymer ?
#
loop_
_entity_poly.entity_id
_entity_poly.type
_entity_poly.pdbx_seq_one_letter_code
_entity_poly.pdbx_strand_id
1 'polypeptide(L)'
;MARLHMTALDHWIWPHECETCQTRFRTSHQAAQHMRDKDHWRYDYDCETCDYAFRTASARDRHQAETNHYEDRHCKSCDRYFQNANNLNQHLKSNVHQGATVPCPFCGTTFTTASGVSHHLETSSCPKARNMNTQTIHRSIRELDQNGVITENLLTHPDYGLDQSETCGYVKFAAVQKHANAMFTGQRQKLIAF
;
A
#
# COMPACT_ATOMS: atom_id res chain seq x y z
N MET A 1 -6.56 48.09 42.42
CA MET A 1 -7.04 47.95 43.82
C MET A 1 -7.02 46.50 44.33
N ALA A 2 -7.32 45.46 43.54
CA ALA A 2 -7.33 44.07 44.02
C ALA A 2 -5.96 43.48 44.44
N ARG A 3 -4.86 43.76 43.71
CA ARG A 3 -3.53 43.22 44.04
C ARG A 3 -2.94 43.72 45.36
N LEU A 4 -3.29 44.94 45.79
CA LEU A 4 -2.77 45.56 47.02
C LEU A 4 -3.54 45.09 48.27
N HIS A 5 -4.83 44.73 48.13
CA HIS A 5 -5.63 44.13 49.22
C HIS A 5 -5.15 42.70 49.56
N MET A 6 -4.66 41.94 48.58
CA MET A 6 -4.26 40.54 48.72
C MET A 6 -3.00 40.32 49.60
N THR A 7 -2.13 41.33 49.70
CA THR A 7 -0.88 41.23 50.48
C THR A 7 -1.02 41.65 51.94
N ALA A 8 -2.11 42.35 52.32
CA ALA A 8 -2.25 42.97 53.64
C ALA A 8 -2.95 42.11 54.69
N LEU A 9 -3.65 41.04 54.29
CA LEU A 9 -4.48 40.21 55.16
C LEU A 9 -4.11 38.70 55.12
N ASP A 10 -2.95 38.36 54.54
CA ASP A 10 -2.42 36.97 54.47
C ASP A 10 -3.36 35.94 53.79
N HIS A 11 -4.31 36.41 52.97
CA HIS A 11 -5.10 35.54 52.09
C HIS A 11 -4.25 35.16 50.87
N TRP A 12 -3.40 34.16 51.03
CA TRP A 12 -2.63 33.56 49.93
C TRP A 12 -3.58 32.85 48.96
N ILE A 13 -4.01 33.56 47.93
CA ILE A 13 -4.73 32.95 46.81
C ILE A 13 -3.71 32.18 45.98
N TRP A 14 -3.90 30.87 45.86
CA TRP A 14 -3.17 30.01 44.93
C TRP A 14 -4.05 29.71 43.72
N PRO A 15 -4.02 30.55 42.68
CA PRO A 15 -4.99 30.48 41.59
C PRO A 15 -4.76 29.28 40.65
N HIS A 16 -3.66 28.55 40.81
CA HIS A 16 -3.31 27.43 39.95
C HIS A 16 -3.23 26.16 40.80
N GLU A 17 -4.13 25.22 40.56
CA GLU A 17 -4.17 23.92 41.25
C GLU A 17 -3.94 22.77 40.27
N CYS A 18 -3.41 21.67 40.78
CA CYS A 18 -3.27 20.44 39.99
C CYS A 18 -4.62 19.71 39.94
N GLU A 19 -5.03 19.24 38.77
CA GLU A 19 -6.27 18.48 38.63
C GLU A 19 -6.17 17.05 39.19
N THR A 20 -4.95 16.52 39.29
CA THR A 20 -4.67 15.13 39.68
C THR A 20 -4.36 15.01 41.18
N CYS A 21 -3.90 16.08 41.83
CA CYS A 21 -3.57 16.08 43.26
C CYS A 21 -3.90 17.43 43.91
N GLN A 22 -3.94 17.48 45.24
CA GLN A 22 -4.38 18.67 45.98
C GLN A 22 -3.32 19.80 46.06
N THR A 23 -2.25 19.74 45.26
CA THR A 23 -1.17 20.74 45.30
C THR A 23 -1.58 22.02 44.59
N ARG A 24 -1.29 23.17 45.20
CA ARG A 24 -1.62 24.50 44.68
C ARG A 24 -0.38 25.38 44.56
N PHE A 25 -0.38 26.28 43.58
CA PHE A 25 0.78 27.06 43.16
C PHE A 25 0.45 28.54 43.06
N ARG A 26 1.46 29.38 43.29
CA ARG A 26 1.33 30.84 43.19
C ARG A 26 1.41 31.34 41.75
N THR A 27 2.05 30.57 40.87
CA THR A 27 2.24 30.93 39.45
C THR A 27 1.92 29.74 38.54
N SER A 28 1.48 30.05 37.33
CA SER A 28 1.21 29.05 36.30
C SER A 28 2.46 28.25 35.91
N HIS A 29 3.64 28.87 35.95
CA HIS A 29 4.91 28.20 35.65
C HIS A 29 5.24 27.10 36.66
N GLN A 30 5.04 27.35 37.97
CA GLN A 30 5.26 26.35 39.01
C GLN A 30 4.28 25.18 38.87
N ALA A 31 3.00 25.47 38.58
CA ALA A 31 2.02 24.42 38.29
C ALA A 31 2.43 23.60 37.07
N ALA A 32 2.84 24.24 35.97
CA ALA A 32 3.27 23.55 34.75
C ALA A 32 4.57 22.73 34.93
N GLN A 33 5.50 23.15 35.79
CA GLN A 33 6.64 22.33 36.19
C GLN A 33 6.18 21.12 36.99
N HIS A 34 5.37 21.31 38.03
CA HIS A 34 4.84 20.21 38.82
C HIS A 34 4.12 19.15 37.96
N MET A 35 3.25 19.59 37.06
CA MET A 35 2.51 18.69 36.17
C MET A 35 3.45 17.88 35.25
N ARG A 36 4.57 18.47 34.82
CA ARG A 36 5.60 17.75 34.03
C ARG A 36 6.41 16.78 34.89
N ASP A 37 6.88 17.22 36.05
CA ASP A 37 7.76 16.42 36.91
C ASP A 37 7.03 15.23 37.54
N LYS A 38 5.72 15.36 37.74
CA LYS A 38 4.84 14.31 38.28
C LYS A 38 4.04 13.57 37.22
N ASP A 39 4.19 13.96 35.95
CA ASP A 39 3.43 13.42 34.83
C ASP A 39 1.90 13.39 35.09
N HIS A 40 1.38 14.47 35.67
CA HIS A 40 -0.04 14.61 36.01
C HIS A 40 -0.89 15.07 34.82
N TRP A 41 -0.29 15.27 33.65
CA TRP A 41 -1.01 15.67 32.45
C TRP A 41 -1.95 14.57 31.98
N ARG A 42 -3.09 14.97 31.42
CA ARG A 42 -3.99 14.07 30.70
C ARG A 42 -3.40 13.77 29.32
N TYR A 43 -3.66 12.55 28.86
CA TYR A 43 -3.28 12.07 27.54
C TYR A 43 -4.56 11.83 26.74
N ASP A 44 -5.14 12.92 26.24
CA ASP A 44 -6.47 12.90 25.59
C ASP A 44 -6.41 12.57 24.10
N TYR A 45 -5.21 12.34 23.53
CA TYR A 45 -5.01 12.12 22.10
C TYR A 45 -4.43 10.73 21.84
N ASP A 46 -5.31 9.76 21.66
CA ASP A 46 -4.93 8.38 21.35
C ASP A 46 -4.45 8.21 19.90
N CYS A 47 -3.51 7.29 19.71
CA CYS A 47 -3.20 6.75 18.40
C CYS A 47 -4.28 5.76 17.99
N GLU A 48 -4.84 5.90 16.79
CA GLU A 48 -5.93 5.05 16.29
C GLU A 48 -5.52 3.59 16.06
N THR A 49 -4.20 3.31 15.99
CA THR A 49 -3.68 2.02 15.56
C THR A 49 -2.72 1.38 16.57
N CYS A 50 -2.48 2.01 17.72
CA CYS A 50 -1.70 1.42 18.82
C CYS A 50 -2.08 2.02 20.16
N ASP A 51 -1.63 1.41 21.25
CA ASP A 51 -2.03 1.79 22.62
C ASP A 51 -1.34 3.07 23.15
N TYR A 52 -0.70 3.86 22.29
CA TYR A 52 -0.03 5.09 22.70
C TYR A 52 -0.99 6.28 22.70
N ALA A 53 -0.99 7.01 23.81
CA ALA A 53 -1.71 8.27 23.97
C ALA A 53 -0.75 9.45 24.13
N PHE A 54 -1.18 10.64 23.70
CA PHE A 54 -0.37 11.85 23.68
C PHE A 54 -1.07 13.01 24.37
N ARG A 55 -0.29 13.98 24.84
CA ARG A 55 -0.80 15.20 25.50
C ARG A 55 -1.35 16.23 24.51
N THR A 56 -0.98 16.15 23.24
CA THR A 56 -1.40 17.10 22.19
C THR A 56 -1.65 16.37 20.88
N ALA A 57 -2.60 16.88 20.09
CA ALA A 57 -2.87 16.40 18.74
C ALA A 57 -1.60 16.38 17.88
N SER A 58 -0.80 17.45 17.90
CA SER A 58 0.42 17.54 17.09
C SER A 58 1.46 16.48 17.44
N ALA A 59 1.55 16.07 18.72
CA ALA A 59 2.45 15.00 19.13
C ALA A 59 1.96 13.63 18.62
N ARG A 60 0.64 13.40 18.68
CA ARG A 60 -0.02 12.22 18.10
C ARG A 60 0.18 12.17 16.59
N ASP A 61 -0.10 13.27 15.88
CA ASP A 61 0.02 13.36 14.42
C ASP A 61 1.47 13.10 13.96
N ARG A 62 2.45 13.65 14.69
CA ARG A 62 3.87 13.39 14.43
C ARG A 62 4.21 11.91 14.63
N HIS A 63 3.74 11.30 15.72
CA HIS A 63 3.92 9.87 15.95
C HIS A 63 3.33 9.05 14.79
N GLN A 64 2.11 9.35 14.36
CA GLN A 64 1.48 8.67 13.23
C GLN A 64 2.28 8.85 11.94
N ALA A 65 2.84 10.04 11.70
CA ALA A 65 3.70 10.30 10.54
C ALA A 65 5.01 9.50 10.57
N GLU A 66 5.70 9.48 11.70
CA GLU A 66 6.99 8.82 11.85
C GLU A 66 6.84 7.28 11.81
N THR A 67 5.74 6.76 12.35
CA THR A 67 5.49 5.32 12.48
C THR A 67 4.56 4.73 11.42
N ASN A 68 3.94 5.55 10.57
CA ASN A 68 2.88 5.19 9.63
C ASN A 68 1.54 4.81 10.26
N HIS A 69 1.29 5.13 11.52
CA HIS A 69 0.11 4.67 12.26
C HIS A 69 -1.19 5.41 11.88
N TYR A 70 -1.53 5.38 10.60
CA TYR A 70 -2.75 5.96 10.04
C TYR A 70 -3.74 4.86 9.67
N GLU A 71 -4.97 4.96 10.16
CA GLU A 71 -6.03 3.96 9.92
C GLU A 71 -6.36 3.82 8.42
N ASP A 72 -6.43 4.95 7.70
CA ASP A 72 -6.75 4.99 6.26
C ASP A 72 -5.65 4.38 5.37
N ARG A 73 -4.45 4.15 5.92
CA ARG A 73 -3.28 3.59 5.22
C ARG A 73 -2.88 2.23 5.77
N HIS A 74 -3.81 1.53 6.38
CA HIS A 74 -3.63 0.19 6.93
C HIS A 74 -4.14 -0.90 5.98
N CYS A 75 -3.31 -1.92 5.77
CA CYS A 75 -3.71 -3.16 5.14
C CYS A 75 -4.12 -4.18 6.21
N LYS A 76 -5.44 -4.37 6.38
CA LYS A 76 -6.02 -5.26 7.39
C LYS A 76 -5.63 -6.74 7.23
N SER A 77 -5.40 -7.20 6.01
CA SER A 77 -5.07 -8.61 5.74
C SER A 77 -3.62 -8.98 6.05
N CYS A 78 -2.69 -8.01 5.98
CA CYS A 78 -1.27 -8.23 6.29
C CYS A 78 -0.78 -7.44 7.51
N ASP A 79 -1.70 -6.77 8.21
CA ASP A 79 -1.46 -5.88 9.34
C ASP A 79 -0.29 -4.90 9.13
N ARG A 80 -0.28 -4.23 7.97
CA ARG A 80 0.82 -3.36 7.55
C ARG A 80 0.34 -1.95 7.25
N TYR A 81 1.11 -0.97 7.72
CA TYR A 81 0.83 0.44 7.51
C TYR A 81 1.71 1.06 6.43
N PHE A 82 1.21 2.11 5.78
CA PHE A 82 1.85 2.77 4.64
C PHE A 82 1.92 4.29 4.79
N GLN A 83 2.96 4.88 4.22
CA GLN A 83 3.22 6.33 4.27
C GLN A 83 2.14 7.15 3.55
N ASN A 84 1.48 6.60 2.54
CA ASN A 84 0.43 7.26 1.79
C ASN A 84 -0.53 6.26 1.13
N ALA A 85 -1.69 6.75 0.67
CA ALA A 85 -2.72 5.95 0.05
C ALA A 85 -2.26 5.28 -1.26
N ASN A 86 -1.39 5.93 -2.03
CA ASN A 86 -0.86 5.37 -3.27
C ASN A 86 -0.02 4.10 -3.01
N ASN A 87 0.81 4.12 -1.96
CA ASN A 87 1.62 2.99 -1.55
C ASN A 87 0.75 1.82 -1.05
N LEU A 88 -0.30 2.11 -0.28
CA LEU A 88 -1.28 1.09 0.12
C LEU A 88 -1.96 0.47 -1.12
N ASN A 89 -2.40 1.30 -2.07
CA ASN A 89 -3.07 0.82 -3.29
C ASN A 89 -2.14 -0.09 -4.12
N GLN A 90 -0.88 0.32 -4.32
CA GLN A 90 0.13 -0.51 -4.98
C GLN A 90 0.37 -1.83 -4.22
N HIS A 91 0.41 -1.79 -2.89
CA HIS A 91 0.53 -2.99 -2.08
C HIS A 91 -0.66 -3.94 -2.27
N LEU A 92 -1.90 -3.44 -2.25
CA LEU A 92 -3.11 -4.24 -2.48
C LEU A 92 -3.15 -4.84 -3.90
N LYS A 93 -2.53 -4.17 -4.87
CA LYS A 93 -2.34 -4.68 -6.25
C LYS A 93 -1.12 -5.59 -6.41
N SER A 94 -0.30 -5.75 -5.37
CA SER A 94 0.88 -6.59 -5.45
C SER A 94 0.52 -8.07 -5.39
N ASN A 95 1.50 -8.91 -5.75
CA ASN A 95 1.40 -10.36 -5.66
C ASN A 95 1.10 -10.88 -4.24
N VAL A 96 1.30 -10.07 -3.19
CA VAL A 96 0.98 -10.40 -1.80
C VAL A 96 -0.52 -10.63 -1.60
N HIS A 97 -1.37 -9.87 -2.30
CA HIS A 97 -2.84 -9.98 -2.19
C HIS A 97 -3.48 -10.55 -3.43
N GLN A 98 -2.96 -10.24 -4.62
CA GLN A 98 -3.58 -10.69 -5.87
C GLN A 98 -3.21 -12.13 -6.23
N GLY A 99 -2.14 -12.70 -5.65
CA GLY A 99 -1.73 -14.09 -5.87
C GLY A 99 -1.43 -14.48 -7.33
N ALA A 100 -1.53 -13.54 -8.27
CA ALA A 100 -1.43 -13.79 -9.69
C ALA A 100 0.05 -13.92 -10.09
N THR A 101 0.61 -15.10 -9.85
CA THR A 101 1.83 -15.47 -10.56
C THR A 101 1.51 -15.65 -12.04
N VAL A 102 2.42 -15.22 -12.88
CA VAL A 102 2.34 -15.29 -14.32
C VAL A 102 3.09 -16.55 -14.79
N PRO A 103 2.41 -17.64 -15.17
CA PRO A 103 3.08 -18.84 -15.65
C PRO A 103 3.66 -18.60 -17.06
N CYS A 104 4.86 -19.12 -17.30
CA CYS A 104 5.38 -19.27 -18.65
C CYS A 104 4.50 -20.28 -19.39
N PRO A 105 3.92 -19.94 -20.54
CA PRO A 105 2.95 -20.81 -21.16
C PRO A 105 3.58 -22.02 -21.87
N PHE A 106 4.90 -22.04 -22.03
CA PHE A 106 5.63 -23.17 -22.62
C PHE A 106 6.03 -24.21 -21.56
N CYS A 107 6.64 -23.76 -20.46
CA CYS A 107 7.22 -24.64 -19.44
C CYS A 107 6.44 -24.70 -18.12
N GLY A 108 5.49 -23.80 -17.89
CA GLY A 108 4.68 -23.73 -16.67
C GLY A 108 5.37 -23.05 -15.49
N THR A 109 6.65 -22.63 -15.62
CA THR A 109 7.36 -21.93 -14.55
C THR A 109 6.65 -20.61 -14.21
N THR A 110 6.36 -20.38 -12.93
CA THR A 110 5.63 -19.21 -12.45
C THR A 110 6.57 -18.03 -12.15
N PHE A 111 6.17 -16.84 -12.57
CA PHE A 111 6.90 -15.59 -12.32
C PHE A 111 6.01 -14.60 -11.58
N THR A 112 6.61 -13.65 -10.87
CA THR A 112 5.86 -12.60 -10.16
C THR A 112 5.35 -11.49 -11.08
N THR A 113 5.91 -11.38 -12.30
CA THR A 113 5.55 -10.33 -13.27
C THR A 113 5.64 -10.86 -14.70
N ALA A 114 4.93 -10.20 -15.62
CA ALA A 114 5.02 -10.46 -17.07
C ALA A 114 6.43 -10.22 -17.63
N SER A 115 7.13 -9.19 -17.13
CA SER A 115 8.52 -8.92 -17.50
C SER A 115 9.46 -10.07 -17.10
N GLY A 116 9.19 -10.74 -15.98
CA GLY A 116 9.91 -11.95 -15.57
C GLY A 116 9.77 -13.09 -16.59
N VAL A 117 8.57 -13.28 -17.15
CA VAL A 117 8.34 -14.25 -18.22
C VAL A 117 9.09 -13.86 -19.51
N SER A 118 9.05 -12.58 -19.91
CA SER A 118 9.79 -12.11 -21.09
C SER A 118 11.29 -12.36 -20.96
N HIS A 119 11.89 -12.01 -19.82
CA HIS A 119 13.31 -12.24 -19.57
C HIS A 119 13.67 -13.73 -19.56
N HIS A 120 12.81 -14.59 -18.99
CA HIS A 120 12.98 -16.04 -19.02
C HIS A 120 13.04 -16.60 -20.45
N LEU A 121 12.25 -16.05 -21.37
CA LEU A 121 12.25 -16.45 -22.77
C LEU A 121 13.51 -15.92 -23.49
N GLU A 122 13.82 -14.63 -23.33
CA GLU A 122 14.95 -13.98 -24.01
C GLU A 122 16.30 -14.56 -23.64
N THR A 123 16.50 -14.94 -22.37
CA THR A 123 17.74 -15.56 -21.90
C THR A 123 17.87 -17.04 -22.27
N SER A 124 16.94 -17.58 -23.08
CA SER A 124 16.90 -18.99 -23.45
C SER A 124 16.78 -19.94 -22.24
N SER A 125 16.38 -19.40 -21.08
CA SER A 125 16.21 -20.14 -19.83
C SER A 125 15.01 -21.09 -19.87
N CYS A 126 14.10 -20.92 -20.83
CA CYS A 126 12.99 -21.83 -21.05
C CYS A 126 13.44 -23.11 -21.75
N PRO A 127 13.31 -24.29 -21.11
CA PRO A 127 13.70 -25.57 -21.73
C PRO A 127 12.85 -25.90 -22.97
N LYS A 128 11.62 -25.38 -23.03
CA LYS A 128 10.66 -25.63 -24.12
C LYS A 128 10.57 -24.48 -25.14
N ALA A 129 11.29 -23.38 -24.94
CA ALA A 129 11.24 -22.19 -25.81
C ALA A 129 12.59 -21.46 -25.85
N ARG A 130 13.64 -22.17 -26.26
CA ARG A 130 15.04 -21.69 -26.21
C ARG A 130 15.37 -20.53 -27.14
N ASN A 131 14.59 -20.29 -28.20
CA ASN A 131 14.90 -19.24 -29.19
C ASN A 131 13.82 -18.16 -29.26
N MET A 132 13.06 -17.96 -28.18
CA MET A 132 11.98 -16.97 -28.15
C MET A 132 12.49 -15.64 -27.60
N ASN A 133 12.37 -14.56 -28.37
CA ASN A 133 12.66 -13.20 -27.93
C ASN A 133 11.42 -12.30 -28.09
N THR A 134 11.42 -11.14 -27.44
CA THR A 134 10.29 -10.19 -27.50
C THR A 134 9.90 -9.81 -28.93
N GLN A 135 10.87 -9.70 -29.85
CA GLN A 135 10.58 -9.38 -31.25
C GLN A 135 9.86 -10.51 -31.98
N THR A 136 10.22 -11.77 -31.73
CA THR A 136 9.60 -12.97 -32.31
C THR A 136 8.18 -13.14 -31.80
N ILE A 137 7.99 -12.88 -30.50
CA ILE A 137 6.66 -12.86 -29.86
C ILE A 137 5.79 -11.78 -30.49
N HIS A 138 6.28 -10.54 -30.57
CA HIS A 138 5.51 -9.42 -31.15
C HIS A 138 5.21 -9.61 -32.64
N ARG A 139 6.14 -10.20 -33.40
CA ARG A 139 5.93 -10.55 -34.81
C ARG A 139 4.81 -11.57 -34.94
N SER A 140 4.86 -12.65 -34.15
CA SER A 140 3.84 -13.69 -34.15
C SER A 140 2.47 -13.16 -33.73
N ILE A 141 2.42 -12.24 -32.75
CA ILE A 141 1.17 -11.59 -32.35
C ILE A 141 0.59 -10.80 -33.53
N ARG A 142 1.38 -9.98 -34.22
CA ARG A 142 0.91 -9.22 -35.39
C ARG A 142 0.46 -10.11 -36.55
N GLU A 143 1.12 -11.23 -36.77
CA GLU A 143 0.77 -12.19 -37.83
C GLU A 143 -0.54 -12.94 -37.53
N LEU A 144 -0.80 -13.23 -36.26
CA LEU A 144 -2.02 -13.91 -35.80
C LEU A 144 -3.17 -12.94 -35.51
N ASP A 145 -2.87 -11.67 -35.28
CA ASP A 145 -3.84 -10.63 -34.93
C ASP A 145 -4.15 -9.69 -36.12
N GLN A 146 -4.40 -10.27 -37.30
CA GLN A 146 -4.69 -9.51 -38.53
C GLN A 146 -5.95 -8.64 -38.42
N ASN A 147 -6.87 -8.99 -37.52
CA ASN A 147 -8.14 -8.30 -37.33
C ASN A 147 -8.20 -7.53 -35.99
N GLY A 148 -7.08 -7.38 -35.26
CA GLY A 148 -7.05 -6.67 -33.98
C GLY A 148 -7.84 -7.33 -32.83
N VAL A 149 -8.35 -8.54 -33.01
CA VAL A 149 -9.20 -9.25 -32.03
C VAL A 149 -8.44 -9.57 -30.74
N ILE A 150 -7.12 -9.80 -30.80
CA ILE A 150 -6.29 -10.07 -29.64
C ILE A 150 -5.93 -8.76 -28.94
N THR A 151 -5.51 -7.74 -29.69
CA THR A 151 -5.10 -6.45 -29.15
C THR A 151 -6.25 -5.59 -28.64
N GLU A 152 -7.43 -5.59 -29.28
CA GLU A 152 -8.59 -4.77 -28.89
C GLU A 152 -9.41 -5.37 -27.73
N ASN A 153 -9.64 -6.69 -27.70
CA ASN A 153 -10.32 -7.33 -26.55
C ASN A 153 -9.50 -7.31 -25.25
N LEU A 154 -8.24 -6.86 -25.32
CA LEU A 154 -7.40 -6.66 -24.15
C LEU A 154 -7.53 -5.26 -23.53
N LEU A 155 -8.22 -4.35 -24.22
CA LEU A 155 -8.55 -3.01 -23.73
C LEU A 155 -9.94 -2.95 -23.09
N THR A 156 -10.78 -3.96 -23.31
CA THR A 156 -12.16 -4.02 -22.84
C THR A 156 -12.34 -5.17 -21.85
N HIS A 157 -11.84 -5.01 -20.63
CA HIS A 157 -12.30 -5.83 -19.51
C HIS A 157 -13.69 -5.33 -19.07
N PRO A 158 -14.76 -6.14 -19.16
CA PRO A 158 -16.06 -5.80 -18.61
C PRO A 158 -16.08 -6.24 -17.15
N ASP A 159 -15.54 -5.39 -16.28
CA ASP A 159 -16.04 -5.10 -14.94
C ASP A 159 -15.01 -4.27 -14.19
N TYR A 160 -15.51 -3.42 -13.30
CA TYR A 160 -14.83 -2.41 -12.47
C TYR A 160 -14.70 -1.02 -13.10
N GLY A 161 -15.72 -0.22 -12.84
CA GLY A 161 -15.70 1.22 -13.05
C GLY A 161 -14.72 1.95 -12.11
N LEU A 162 -14.31 3.12 -12.59
CA LEU A 162 -13.54 4.19 -11.94
C LEU A 162 -12.00 4.09 -12.03
N ASP A 163 -11.48 4.58 -13.17
CA ASP A 163 -10.81 5.88 -13.31
C ASP A 163 -9.61 5.80 -14.28
N GLN A 164 -9.60 6.74 -15.22
CA GLN A 164 -8.72 6.80 -16.38
C GLN A 164 -7.41 7.50 -16.01
N SER A 165 -6.38 6.74 -15.65
CA SER A 165 -5.01 7.07 -16.08
C SER A 165 -4.08 5.87 -15.97
N GLU A 166 -3.49 5.56 -17.12
CA GLU A 166 -2.21 4.85 -17.30
C GLU A 166 -2.22 3.31 -17.20
N THR A 167 -2.54 2.73 -18.36
CA THR A 167 -2.20 1.37 -18.80
C THR A 167 -0.71 1.06 -18.59
N CYS A 168 -0.38 0.11 -17.71
CA CYS A 168 0.99 -0.41 -17.61
C CYS A 168 1.01 -1.92 -17.27
N GLY A 169 1.73 -2.70 -18.09
CA GLY A 169 2.16 -4.07 -17.79
C GLY A 169 1.26 -5.22 -18.27
N TYR A 170 -0.07 -5.08 -18.25
CA TYR A 170 -0.99 -6.22 -18.44
C TYR A 170 -1.17 -6.66 -19.91
N VAL A 171 -1.08 -5.72 -20.86
CA VAL A 171 -1.36 -5.93 -22.29
C VAL A 171 -0.42 -6.95 -22.95
N LYS A 172 0.84 -7.05 -22.48
CA LYS A 172 1.83 -7.98 -23.05
C LYS A 172 1.57 -9.45 -22.68
N PHE A 173 1.02 -9.70 -21.48
CA PHE A 173 0.87 -11.06 -20.97
C PHE A 173 -0.22 -11.87 -21.67
N ALA A 174 -1.40 -11.28 -21.84
CA ALA A 174 -2.51 -11.99 -22.46
C ALA A 174 -2.27 -12.28 -23.96
N ALA A 175 -1.49 -11.44 -24.64
CA ALA A 175 -1.04 -11.71 -26.00
C ALA A 175 -0.06 -12.89 -26.07
N VAL A 176 0.84 -13.02 -25.09
CA VAL A 176 1.75 -14.18 -24.94
C VAL A 176 0.99 -15.47 -24.61
N GLN A 177 0.00 -15.41 -23.72
CA GLN A 177 -0.82 -16.57 -23.34
C GLN A 177 -1.71 -17.04 -24.50
N LYS A 178 -2.34 -16.12 -25.24
CA LYS A 178 -3.13 -16.45 -26.44
C LYS A 178 -2.26 -17.02 -27.56
N HIS A 179 -1.05 -16.49 -27.79
CA HIS A 179 -0.11 -17.04 -28.77
C HIS A 179 0.31 -18.47 -28.42
N ALA A 180 0.63 -18.74 -27.14
CA ALA A 180 0.95 -20.10 -26.72
C ALA A 180 -0.24 -21.04 -26.84
N ASN A 181 -1.44 -20.61 -26.43
CA ASN A 181 -2.67 -21.39 -26.63
C ASN A 181 -2.93 -21.68 -28.13
N ALA A 182 -2.69 -20.70 -29.02
CA ALA A 182 -2.79 -20.86 -30.47
C ALA A 182 -1.76 -21.88 -31.01
N MET A 183 -0.49 -21.80 -30.57
CA MET A 183 0.56 -22.79 -30.87
C MET A 183 0.16 -24.22 -30.44
N PHE A 184 -0.46 -24.39 -29.25
CA PHE A 184 -0.94 -25.69 -28.78
C PHE A 184 -2.18 -26.20 -29.52
N THR A 185 -3.10 -25.31 -29.92
CA THR A 185 -4.29 -25.70 -30.71
C THR A 185 -3.93 -26.11 -32.14
N GLY A 186 -2.91 -25.48 -32.75
CA GLY A 186 -2.39 -25.85 -34.07
C GLY A 186 -1.64 -27.18 -34.11
N GLN A 187 -1.17 -27.69 -32.96
CA GLN A 187 -0.53 -29.02 -32.85
C GLN A 187 -1.50 -30.15 -32.48
N ARG A 188 -2.75 -29.85 -32.07
CA ARG A 188 -3.73 -30.87 -31.66
C ARG A 188 -4.67 -31.38 -32.77
N GLN A 189 -4.57 -30.87 -34.00
CA GLN A 189 -5.41 -31.35 -35.13
C GLN A 189 -4.71 -32.32 -36.10
N LYS A 190 -3.58 -32.91 -35.72
CA LYS A 190 -3.00 -34.03 -36.47
C LYS A 190 -2.52 -35.11 -35.51
N LEU A 191 -3.47 -35.90 -34.99
CA LEU A 191 -3.32 -37.29 -34.54
C LEU A 191 -4.58 -37.63 -33.74
N ILE A 192 -5.53 -38.30 -34.42
CA ILE A 192 -6.25 -39.52 -34.04
C ILE A 192 -7.31 -39.69 -35.15
N ALA A 193 -6.96 -40.47 -36.16
CA ALA A 193 -7.93 -41.10 -37.04
C ALA A 193 -7.91 -42.58 -36.67
N PHE A 194 -9.00 -43.04 -36.05
CA PHE A 194 -9.53 -44.40 -36.16
C PHE A 194 -10.98 -44.24 -36.59
#